data_AF-A0ABD5W4C5-F1
#
_entry.id   AF-A0ABD5W4C5-F1
#
_cell.length_a   1.000
_cell.length_b   1.000
_cell.length_c   1.000
_cell.angle_alpha   90.00
_cell.angle_beta   90.00
_cell.angle_gamma   90.00
#
_symmetry.space_group_name_H-M   'P 1'
#
loop_
_entity.id
_entity.type
_entity.pdbx_description
1 polymer ?
#
loop_
_entity_poly.entity_id
_entity_poly.type
_entity_poly.pdbx_seq_one_letter_code
_entity_poly.pdbx_strand_id
1 'polypeptide(L)'
;MSLDDLTTDVEQCYSDLGEELDVALDRETRNELAMLTAALDPEDTDELVRRAVHMLFQTTVETGNLDFNLRQEFDVTYDEYLNGMTFEEMTGGGFPQAQQNDDRRYQF
;
A
#
# COMPACT_ATOMS: atom_id res chain seq x y z
N MET A 1 3.20 9.36 14.04
CA MET A 1 4.39 9.68 13.24
C MET A 1 3.93 10.59 12.09
N SER A 2 4.80 11.12 11.24
CA SER A 2 4.45 12.00 10.11
C SER A 2 4.76 11.36 8.76
N LEU A 3 4.50 12.11 7.68
CA LEU A 3 4.93 11.74 6.33
C LEU A 3 6.45 11.55 6.22
N ASP A 4 7.23 12.39 6.91
CA ASP A 4 8.70 12.30 6.92
C ASP A 4 9.16 11.03 7.64
N ASP A 5 8.48 10.66 8.74
CA ASP A 5 8.75 9.43 9.47
C ASP A 5 8.45 8.21 8.59
N LEU A 6 7.29 8.18 7.90
CA LEU A 6 6.95 7.11 6.97
C LEU A 6 7.98 6.99 5.84
N THR A 7 8.40 8.12 5.27
CA THR A 7 9.39 8.14 4.20
C THR A 7 10.72 7.55 4.67
N THR A 8 11.18 7.97 5.85
CA THR A 8 12.40 7.45 6.46
C THR A 8 12.31 5.94 6.70
N ASP A 9 11.20 5.47 7.25
CA ASP A 9 10.99 4.05 7.54
C ASP A 9 10.94 3.20 6.26
N VAL A 10 10.30 3.70 5.19
CA VAL A 10 10.25 3.01 3.90
C VAL A 10 11.65 2.95 3.27
N GLU A 11 12.41 4.04 3.29
CA GLU A 11 13.78 4.08 2.77
C GLU A 11 14.70 3.12 3.54
N GLN A 12 14.58 3.08 4.86
CA GLN A 12 15.33 2.16 5.70
C GLN A 12 14.95 0.70 5.38
N CYS A 13 13.66 0.37 5.36
CA CYS A 13 13.18 -0.96 5.01
C CYS A 13 13.68 -1.40 3.63
N TYR A 14 13.63 -0.49 2.65
CA TYR A 14 14.12 -0.76 1.30
C TYR A 14 15.62 -1.05 1.28
N SER A 15 16.42 -0.27 2.00
CA SER A 15 17.86 -0.50 2.11
C SER A 15 18.20 -1.83 2.80
N ASP A 16 17.40 -2.24 3.79
CA ASP A 16 17.64 -3.46 4.56
C ASP A 16 17.28 -4.74 3.78
N LEU A 17 16.34 -4.67 2.81
CA LEU A 17 15.89 -5.82 2.01
C LEU A 17 16.96 -6.35 1.03
N GLY A 18 17.86 -5.49 0.53
CA GLY A 18 18.87 -5.89 -0.45
C GLY A 18 18.27 -6.34 -1.80
N GLU A 19 19.00 -7.20 -2.52
CA GLU A 19 18.62 -7.69 -3.86
C GLU A 19 18.03 -9.12 -3.85
N GLU A 20 18.27 -9.90 -2.80
CA GLU A 20 17.86 -11.30 -2.68
C GLU A 20 17.21 -11.58 -1.32
N LEU A 21 16.18 -12.43 -1.32
CA LEU A 21 15.46 -12.83 -0.11
C LEU A 21 15.36 -14.36 -0.03
N ASP A 22 16.02 -14.95 0.98
CA ASP A 22 15.87 -16.37 1.29
C ASP A 22 14.56 -16.63 2.05
N VAL A 23 13.64 -17.38 1.42
CA VAL A 23 12.32 -17.70 2.00
C VAL A 23 12.26 -19.17 2.40
N ALA A 24 12.11 -19.43 3.70
CA ALA A 24 11.81 -20.76 4.20
C ALA A 24 10.36 -21.14 3.86
N LEU A 25 10.16 -22.28 3.21
CA LEU A 25 8.83 -22.75 2.81
C LEU A 25 8.32 -23.84 3.74
N ASP A 26 7.12 -23.64 4.29
CA ASP A 26 6.43 -24.69 5.03
C ASP A 26 5.82 -25.75 4.07
N ARG A 27 5.02 -26.67 4.61
CA ARG A 27 4.40 -27.72 3.79
C ARG A 27 3.30 -27.17 2.88
N GLU A 28 2.50 -26.23 3.38
CA GLU A 28 1.36 -25.65 2.65
C GLU A 28 1.88 -24.78 1.51
N THR A 29 2.80 -23.86 1.80
CA THR A 29 3.42 -23.00 0.78
C THR A 29 4.08 -23.83 -0.32
N ARG A 30 4.78 -24.92 0.02
CA ARG A 30 5.37 -25.81 -1.00
C ARG A 30 4.32 -26.47 -1.88
N ASN A 31 3.21 -26.91 -1.32
CA ASN A 31 2.15 -27.55 -2.10
C ASN A 31 1.50 -26.55 -3.06
N GLU A 32 1.16 -25.36 -2.57
CA GLU A 32 0.53 -24.31 -3.38
C GLU A 32 1.47 -23.81 -4.48
N LEU A 33 2.74 -23.56 -4.15
CA LEU A 33 3.74 -23.13 -5.11
C LEU A 33 3.99 -24.20 -6.18
N ALA A 34 3.99 -25.49 -5.80
CA ALA A 34 4.08 -26.59 -6.76
C ALA A 34 2.86 -26.65 -7.69
N MET A 35 1.65 -26.45 -7.16
CA MET A 35 0.43 -26.40 -7.97
C MET A 35 0.45 -25.23 -8.95
N LEU A 36 0.88 -24.05 -8.51
CA LEU A 36 0.99 -22.87 -9.36
C LEU A 36 2.08 -23.04 -10.42
N THR A 37 3.24 -23.58 -10.06
CA THR A 37 4.33 -23.86 -11.00
C THR A 37 3.86 -24.84 -12.08
N ALA A 38 3.18 -25.93 -11.70
CA ALA A 38 2.68 -26.91 -12.65
C ALA A 38 1.56 -26.37 -13.56
N ALA A 39 0.71 -25.46 -13.05
CA ALA A 39 -0.42 -24.93 -13.80
C ALA A 39 -0.05 -23.76 -14.71
N LEU A 40 0.92 -22.94 -14.30
CA LEU A 40 1.30 -21.70 -14.99
C LEU A 40 2.60 -21.83 -15.80
N ASP A 41 3.40 -22.87 -15.54
CA ASP A 41 4.65 -23.18 -16.25
C ASP A 41 5.59 -21.96 -16.38
N PRO A 42 5.95 -21.29 -15.26
CA PRO A 42 6.88 -20.16 -15.30
C PRO A 42 8.30 -20.62 -15.68
N GLU A 43 9.12 -19.71 -16.19
CA GLU A 43 10.53 -20.01 -16.45
C GLU A 43 11.28 -20.35 -15.15
N ASP A 44 11.00 -19.59 -14.08
CA ASP A 44 11.56 -19.79 -12.75
C ASP A 44 10.50 -19.61 -11.65
N THR A 45 10.60 -20.39 -10.57
CA THR A 45 9.63 -20.35 -9.45
C THR A 45 9.65 -19.01 -8.70
N ASP A 46 10.78 -18.29 -8.71
CA ASP A 46 10.93 -17.00 -8.04
C ASP A 46 10.04 -15.90 -8.64
N GLU A 47 9.67 -16.03 -9.92
CA GLU A 47 8.73 -15.15 -10.62
C GLU A 47 7.36 -15.20 -9.94
N LEU A 48 6.91 -16.39 -9.56
CA LEU A 48 5.64 -16.57 -8.87
C LEU A 48 5.67 -15.90 -7.48
N VAL A 49 6.80 -15.95 -6.79
CA VAL A 49 6.97 -15.30 -5.48
C VAL A 49 6.93 -13.78 -5.64
N ARG A 50 7.66 -13.21 -6.62
CA ARG A 50 7.58 -11.76 -6.95
C ARG A 50 6.15 -11.35 -7.29
N ARG A 51 5.47 -12.13 -8.13
CA ARG A 51 4.07 -11.88 -8.50
C ARG A 51 3.14 -11.93 -7.29
N ALA A 52 3.35 -12.88 -6.37
CA ALA A 52 2.56 -12.97 -5.15
C ALA A 52 2.72 -11.73 -4.26
N VAL A 53 3.94 -11.19 -4.13
CA VAL A 53 4.19 -9.92 -3.41
C VAL A 53 3.45 -8.76 -4.08
N HIS A 54 3.51 -8.64 -5.40
CA HIS A 54 2.77 -7.60 -6.13
C HIS A 54 1.26 -7.73 -5.97
N MET A 55 0.71 -8.95 -6.05
CA MET A 55 -0.72 -9.18 -5.84
C MET A 55 -1.14 -8.88 -4.40
N LEU A 56 -0.31 -9.23 -3.40
CA LEU A 56 -0.55 -8.90 -2.01
C LEU A 56 -0.61 -7.38 -1.83
N PHE A 57 0.43 -6.66 -2.29
CA PHE A 57 0.48 -5.20 -2.21
C PHE A 57 -0.73 -4.54 -2.88
N GLN A 58 -1.03 -4.93 -4.13
CA GLN A 58 -2.19 -4.43 -4.86
C GLN A 58 -3.49 -4.67 -4.08
N THR A 59 -3.70 -5.88 -3.57
CA THR A 59 -4.90 -6.21 -2.79
C THR A 59 -4.97 -5.36 -1.51
N THR A 60 -3.85 -5.16 -0.83
CA THR A 60 -3.80 -4.35 0.41
C THR A 60 -4.10 -2.87 0.15
N VAL A 61 -3.66 -2.32 -0.99
CA VAL A 61 -4.03 -0.97 -1.44
C VAL A 61 -5.51 -0.90 -1.80
N GLU A 62 -5.99 -1.78 -2.69
CA GLU A 62 -7.36 -1.76 -3.20
C GLU A 62 -8.42 -1.96 -2.12
N THR A 63 -8.10 -2.75 -1.09
CA THR A 63 -8.99 -2.98 0.06
C THR A 63 -8.96 -1.86 1.10
N GLY A 64 -8.08 -0.85 0.93
CA GLY A 64 -7.88 0.24 1.90
C GLY A 64 -7.17 -0.19 3.17
N ASN A 65 -6.71 -1.43 3.26
CA ASN A 65 -5.99 -1.96 4.42
C ASN A 65 -4.64 -1.25 4.61
N LEU A 66 -3.96 -0.88 3.52
CA LEU A 66 -2.70 -0.13 3.60
C LEU A 66 -2.95 1.21 4.29
N ASP A 67 -3.90 1.99 3.80
CA ASP A 67 -4.27 3.28 4.36
C ASP A 67 -4.73 3.19 5.81
N PHE A 68 -5.46 2.12 6.18
CA PHE A 68 -5.85 1.91 7.57
C PHE A 68 -4.64 1.78 8.50
N ASN A 69 -3.64 1.00 8.11
CA ASN A 69 -2.41 0.83 8.90
C ASN A 69 -1.58 2.13 8.93
N LEU A 70 -1.40 2.78 7.77
CA LEU A 70 -0.63 4.03 7.66
C LEU A 70 -1.25 5.15 8.52
N ARG A 71 -2.58 5.28 8.55
CA ARG A 71 -3.25 6.26 9.40
C ARG A 71 -3.07 5.98 10.90
N GLN A 72 -3.01 4.70 11.30
CA GLN A 72 -2.84 4.35 12.70
C GLN A 72 -1.43 4.64 13.22
N GLU A 73 -0.42 4.43 12.38
CA GLU A 73 0.99 4.53 12.79
C GLU A 73 1.58 5.91 12.46
N PHE A 74 1.28 6.42 11.26
CA PHE A 74 1.89 7.60 10.67
C PHE A 74 0.95 8.78 10.43
N ASP A 75 -0.35 8.65 10.76
CA ASP A 75 -1.36 9.69 10.56
C ASP A 75 -1.42 10.24 9.12
N VAL A 76 -1.02 9.41 8.15
CA VAL A 76 -1.00 9.73 6.70
C VAL A 76 -1.61 8.61 5.88
N THR A 77 -1.86 8.87 4.60
CA THR A 77 -2.31 7.88 3.61
C THR A 77 -1.21 7.53 2.61
N TYR A 78 -1.41 6.43 1.89
CA TYR A 78 -0.56 6.05 0.79
C TYR A 78 -0.57 7.09 -0.34
N ASP A 79 -1.70 7.76 -0.58
CA ASP A 79 -1.78 8.85 -1.54
C ASP A 79 -0.92 10.06 -1.13
N GLU A 80 -0.88 10.43 0.14
CA GLU A 80 0.00 11.51 0.64
C GLU A 80 1.48 11.15 0.48
N TYR A 81 1.82 9.88 0.73
CA TYR A 81 3.15 9.34 0.46
C TYR A 81 3.52 9.43 -1.02
N LEU A 82 2.63 9.03 -1.94
CA LEU A 82 2.87 9.12 -3.38
C LEU A 82 3.03 10.56 -3.88
N ASN A 83 2.30 11.51 -3.29
CA ASN A 83 2.38 12.92 -3.67
C ASN A 83 3.55 13.64 -2.98
N GLY A 84 4.19 13.03 -1.98
CA GLY A 84 5.28 13.65 -1.21
C GLY A 84 4.83 14.85 -0.36
N MET A 85 3.53 14.97 -0.10
CA MET A 85 2.95 16.03 0.73
C MET A 85 1.58 15.62 1.28
N THR A 86 1.22 16.18 2.44
CA THR A 86 -0.05 15.89 3.11
C THR A 86 -1.24 16.61 2.46
N PHE A 87 -2.46 16.14 2.70
CA PHE A 87 -3.69 16.80 2.25
C PHE A 87 -3.83 18.21 2.81
N GLU A 88 -3.37 18.44 4.05
CA GLU A 88 -3.39 19.78 4.66
C GLU A 88 -2.48 20.75 3.89
N GLU A 89 -1.30 20.30 3.47
CA GLU A 89 -0.37 21.08 2.66
C GLU A 89 -0.88 21.29 1.25
N MET A 90 -1.48 20.26 0.62
CA MET A 90 -2.09 20.37 -0.71
C MET A 90 -3.24 21.37 -0.75
N THR A 91 -4.03 21.45 0.32
CA THR A 91 -5.19 22.35 0.44
C THR A 91 -4.84 23.71 1.06
N GLY A 92 -3.59 23.94 1.46
CA GLY A 92 -3.11 25.18 2.05
C GLY A 92 -3.68 25.50 3.44
N GLY A 93 -4.00 24.47 4.24
CA GLY A 93 -4.56 24.62 5.60
C GLY A 93 -5.99 25.16 5.63
N GLY A 94 -6.66 25.20 4.48
CA GLY A 94 -8.01 25.72 4.34
C GLY A 94 -8.87 24.74 3.56
N PHE A 95 -9.57 23.85 4.26
CA PHE A 95 -10.86 23.41 3.73
C PHE A 95 -11.69 24.68 3.51
N PRO A 96 -12.25 24.95 2.31
CA PRO A 96 -13.42 25.79 2.27
C PRO A 96 -14.47 25.04 3.09
N GLN A 97 -14.54 25.36 4.39
CA GLN A 97 -15.69 25.07 5.21
C GLN A 97 -16.86 25.46 4.33
N ALA A 98 -17.68 24.47 3.94
CA ALA A 98 -18.80 24.68 3.04
C ALA A 98 -19.68 25.75 3.69
N GLN A 99 -19.42 27.00 3.35
CA GLN A 99 -20.09 28.14 3.90
C GLN A 99 -21.43 28.09 3.19
N GLN A 100 -22.40 27.49 3.89
CA GLN A 100 -23.81 27.71 3.70
C GLN A 100 -24.27 27.46 2.26
N ASN A 101 -24.53 26.20 1.93
CA ASN A 101 -25.49 25.87 0.88
C ASN A 101 -26.55 24.93 1.46
N ASP A 102 -27.21 25.38 2.53
CA ASP A 102 -28.47 24.80 3.02
C ASP A 102 -29.63 25.03 2.03
N ASP A 103 -29.46 25.92 1.03
CA ASP A 103 -30.52 26.36 0.11
C ASP A 103 -30.74 25.48 -1.14
N ARG A 104 -30.07 24.32 -1.26
CA ARG A 104 -30.22 23.45 -2.45
C ARG A 104 -30.73 22.03 -2.17
N ARG A 105 -31.23 21.77 -0.96
CA ARG A 105 -32.09 20.60 -0.71
C ARG A 105 -33.53 21.04 -0.97
N TYR A 106 -34.18 20.48 -1.99
CA TYR A 106 -35.54 20.79 -2.45
C TYR A 106 -35.68 21.98 -3.42
N GLN A 107 -35.41 21.72 -4.70
CA GLN A 107 -36.25 22.21 -5.78
C GLN A 107 -36.85 21.00 -6.50
N PHE A 108 -38.17 21.04 -6.67
CA PHE A 108 -39.03 19.99 -7.22
C PHE A 108 -38.83 19.79 -8.73
#